data_AF-A0AAV0WCK2-F1
#
_entry.id   AF-A0AAV0WCK2-F1
#
_cell.length_a   1.000
_cell.length_b   1.000
_cell.length_c   1.000
_cell.angle_alpha   90.00
_cell.angle_beta   90.00
_cell.angle_gamma   90.00
#
_symmetry.space_group_name_H-M   'P 1'
#
loop_
_entity.id
_entity.type
_entity.pdbx_description
1 polymer ?
#
loop_
_entity_poly.entity_id
_entity_poly.type
_entity_poly.pdbx_seq_one_letter_code
_entity_poly.pdbx_strand_id
1 'polypeptide(L)'
;MNILQCTIGCRSLVLLVHENSDPEYPQYTSFLSRLKTFDSHPARSCQDKYSLAASGFTYTGTEDLVQCHYCGLLLGQWEENDKVWQQHALHNPKCVFVLLYKGMEFIENVKNEFNLKRSDNRSIRDCCRCKSEPYDVGNNRDNGNSQARICKSESYDVVG
;
A
#
# COMPACT_ATOMS: atom_id res chain seq x y z
N MET A 1 3.46 37.23 21.58
CA MET A 1 3.67 35.78 21.76
C MET A 1 4.33 35.25 20.49
N ASN A 2 5.63 34.96 20.57
CA ASN A 2 6.39 34.40 19.45
C ASN A 2 6.10 32.92 19.34
N ILE A 3 5.23 32.54 18.41
CA ILE A 3 5.14 31.16 17.95
C ILE A 3 6.33 31.01 16.99
N LEU A 4 7.43 30.52 17.55
CA LEU A 4 8.62 30.13 16.82
C LEU A 4 8.22 29.21 15.66
N GLN A 5 8.64 29.63 14.48
CA GLN A 5 8.91 28.86 13.27
C GLN A 5 8.95 27.33 13.49
N CYS A 6 7.90 26.65 13.06
CA CYS A 6 8.00 25.29 12.53
C CYS A 6 7.54 25.33 11.07
N THR A 7 8.28 26.05 10.23
CA THR A 7 8.02 26.19 8.79
C THR A 7 8.91 25.27 7.96
N ILE A 8 9.24 24.08 8.47
CA ILE A 8 10.04 23.09 7.72
C ILE A 8 9.20 21.83 7.51
N GLY A 9 8.56 21.75 6.33
CA GLY A 9 8.22 20.49 5.65
C GLY A 9 7.01 19.67 6.14
N CYS A 10 6.50 19.89 7.35
CA CYS A 10 5.38 19.09 7.86
C CYS A 10 4.05 19.77 7.56
N ARG A 11 3.32 19.34 6.51
CA ARG A 11 1.88 19.61 6.43
C ARG A 11 1.27 19.13 7.75
N SER A 12 0.72 20.04 8.56
CA SER A 12 0.09 19.71 9.83
C SER A 12 -0.91 18.57 9.61
N LEU A 13 -0.92 17.56 10.49
CA LEU A 13 -1.88 16.44 10.40
C LEU A 13 -3.32 16.94 10.30
N VAL A 14 -3.60 18.04 10.98
CA VAL A 14 -4.88 18.75 10.90
C VAL A 14 -5.21 19.15 9.46
N LEU A 15 -4.25 19.72 8.72
CA LEU A 15 -4.44 20.08 7.31
C LEU A 15 -4.67 18.87 6.43
N LEU A 16 -3.93 17.77 6.62
CA LEU A 16 -4.11 16.55 5.82
C LEU A 16 -5.50 15.93 6.01
N VAL A 17 -5.99 15.91 7.25
CA VAL A 17 -7.33 15.42 7.58
C VAL A 17 -8.40 16.35 7.02
N HIS A 18 -8.23 17.68 7.11
CA HIS A 18 -9.17 18.63 6.52
C HIS A 18 -9.23 18.58 4.99
N GLU A 19 -8.09 18.40 4.32
CA GLU A 19 -8.03 18.35 2.85
C GLU A 19 -8.59 17.04 2.26
N ASN A 20 -8.70 15.98 3.06
CA ASN A 20 -9.12 14.64 2.61
C ASN A 20 -10.09 14.03 3.64
N SER A 21 -11.07 14.80 4.09
CA SER A 21 -11.95 14.42 5.20
C SER A 21 -13.00 13.38 4.84
N ASP A 22 -13.36 13.29 3.56
CA ASP A 22 -14.48 12.47 3.12
C ASP A 22 -13.99 11.15 2.49
N PRO A 23 -14.57 10.00 2.88
CA PRO A 23 -14.28 8.74 2.22
C PRO A 23 -14.75 8.77 0.76
N GLU A 24 -13.93 8.24 -0.16
CA GLU A 24 -14.29 8.05 -1.58
C GLU A 24 -15.57 7.21 -1.75
N TYR A 25 -15.77 6.22 -0.88
CA TYR A 25 -16.91 5.30 -0.89
C TYR A 25 -17.62 5.26 0.49
N PRO A 26 -18.48 6.25 0.80
CA PRO A 26 -19.11 6.41 2.11
C PRO A 26 -19.99 5.23 2.57
N GLN A 27 -20.56 4.47 1.63
CA GLN A 27 -21.37 3.27 1.93
C GLN A 27 -20.57 2.15 2.62
N TYR A 28 -19.24 2.24 2.57
CA TYR A 28 -18.30 1.25 3.13
C TYR A 28 -17.55 1.77 4.36
N THR A 29 -18.05 2.82 5.02
CA THR A 29 -17.50 3.36 6.27
C THR A 29 -17.52 2.37 7.42
N SER A 30 -18.57 1.55 7.53
CA SER A 30 -18.65 0.52 8.57
C SER A 30 -17.81 -0.72 8.23
N PHE A 31 -17.24 -1.35 9.26
CA PHE A 31 -16.51 -2.61 9.09
C PHE A 31 -17.39 -3.71 8.48
N LEU A 32 -18.64 -3.84 8.93
CA LEU A 32 -19.54 -4.90 8.45
C LEU A 32 -19.93 -4.71 6.98
N SER A 33 -20.16 -3.47 6.54
CA SER A 33 -20.46 -3.22 5.12
C SER A 33 -19.27 -3.55 4.22
N ARG A 34 -18.03 -3.38 4.69
CA ARG A 34 -16.83 -3.86 3.98
C ARG A 34 -16.73 -5.38 3.99
N LEU A 35 -16.85 -6.00 5.16
CA LEU A 35 -16.72 -7.45 5.31
C LEU A 35 -17.71 -8.21 4.41
N LYS A 36 -18.94 -7.70 4.28
CA LYS A 36 -19.97 -8.26 3.41
C LYS A 36 -19.54 -8.37 1.93
N THR A 37 -18.66 -7.50 1.46
CA THR A 37 -18.16 -7.57 0.07
C THR A 37 -17.34 -8.82 -0.20
N PHE A 38 -16.80 -9.47 0.84
CA PHE A 38 -15.94 -10.65 0.73
C PHE A 38 -16.71 -11.99 0.72
N ASP A 39 -18.03 -11.97 0.61
CA ASP A 39 -18.83 -13.21 0.54
C ASP A 39 -18.48 -14.07 -0.70
N SER A 40 -18.06 -13.42 -1.79
CA SER A 40 -17.60 -14.08 -3.03
C SER A 40 -16.07 -14.05 -3.22
N HIS A 41 -15.30 -13.70 -2.18
CA HIS A 41 -13.85 -13.62 -2.26
C HIS A 41 -13.22 -15.01 -2.42
N PRO A 42 -12.20 -15.20 -3.29
CA PRO A 42 -11.63 -16.52 -3.54
C PRO A 42 -11.07 -17.17 -2.28
N ALA A 43 -11.38 -18.45 -2.09
CA ALA A 43 -10.88 -19.22 -0.94
C ALA A 43 -9.35 -19.41 -0.95
N ARG A 44 -8.70 -19.20 -2.10
CA ARG A 44 -7.24 -19.33 -2.27
C ARG A 44 -6.47 -18.03 -2.02
N SER A 45 -7.15 -16.93 -1.71
CA SER A 45 -6.46 -15.68 -1.40
C SER A 45 -5.64 -15.83 -0.12
N CYS A 46 -4.39 -15.37 -0.16
CA CYS A 46 -3.45 -15.51 0.97
C CYS A 46 -3.82 -14.62 2.17
N GLN A 47 -4.59 -13.56 1.94
CA GLN A 47 -4.95 -12.58 2.96
C GLN A 47 -6.34 -12.84 3.53
N ASP A 48 -6.44 -12.83 4.86
CA ASP A 48 -7.69 -13.02 5.58
C ASP A 48 -8.68 -11.86 5.33
N LYS A 49 -9.93 -12.20 5.04
CA LYS A 49 -10.98 -11.21 4.72
C LYS A 49 -11.29 -10.26 5.88
N TYR A 50 -11.15 -10.70 7.13
CA TYR A 50 -11.35 -9.83 8.29
C TYR A 50 -10.22 -8.81 8.40
N SER A 51 -8.98 -9.23 8.14
CA SER A 51 -7.81 -8.33 8.05
C SER A 51 -7.95 -7.29 6.94
N LEU A 52 -8.40 -7.72 5.74
CA LEU A 52 -8.67 -6.82 4.61
C LEU A 52 -9.74 -5.78 4.95
N ALA A 53 -10.91 -6.23 5.45
CA ALA A 53 -11.99 -5.35 5.84
C ALA A 53 -11.62 -4.42 7.01
N ALA A 54 -10.87 -4.91 8.01
CA ALA A 54 -10.40 -4.08 9.13
C ALA A 54 -9.44 -2.98 8.66
N SER A 55 -8.63 -3.27 7.64
CA SER A 55 -7.66 -2.34 7.03
C SER A 55 -8.28 -1.34 6.05
N GLY A 56 -9.61 -1.30 5.96
CA GLY A 56 -10.35 -0.32 5.18
C GLY A 56 -10.69 -0.77 3.75
N PHE A 57 -10.44 -2.03 3.40
CA PHE A 57 -10.66 -2.53 2.05
C PHE A 57 -12.03 -3.21 1.85
N THR A 58 -12.56 -3.09 0.64
CA THR A 58 -13.66 -3.89 0.08
C THR A 58 -13.11 -4.81 -1.00
N TYR A 59 -13.78 -5.94 -1.24
CA TYR A 59 -13.50 -6.78 -2.40
C TYR A 59 -14.15 -6.20 -3.65
N THR A 60 -13.41 -6.18 -4.76
CA THR A 60 -13.89 -5.64 -6.04
C THR A 60 -14.71 -6.64 -6.87
N GLY A 61 -14.71 -7.92 -6.49
CA GLY A 61 -15.34 -9.00 -7.27
C GLY A 61 -14.40 -9.68 -8.28
N THR A 62 -13.16 -9.20 -8.42
CA THR A 62 -12.18 -9.72 -9.37
C THR A 62 -10.94 -10.23 -8.64
N GLU A 63 -10.58 -11.50 -8.87
CA GLU A 63 -9.39 -12.16 -8.32
C GLU A 63 -9.17 -11.88 -6.82
N ASP A 64 -8.00 -11.37 -6.42
CA ASP A 64 -7.69 -10.93 -5.05
C ASP A 64 -7.65 -9.40 -4.92
N LEU A 65 -8.22 -8.69 -5.90
CA LEU A 65 -8.19 -7.24 -5.97
C LEU A 65 -9.15 -6.62 -4.96
N VAL A 66 -8.61 -5.74 -4.12
CA VAL A 66 -9.36 -5.02 -3.09
C VAL A 66 -9.19 -3.51 -3.23
N GLN A 67 -10.19 -2.75 -2.77
CA GLN A 67 -10.21 -1.29 -2.86
C GLN A 67 -10.41 -0.62 -1.50
N CYS A 68 -9.59 0.36 -1.16
CA CYS A 68 -9.81 1.14 0.05
C CYS A 68 -11.06 2.01 -0.11
N HIS A 69 -12.02 1.89 0.82
CA HIS A 69 -13.22 2.72 0.80
C HIS A 69 -12.94 4.22 0.99
N TYR A 70 -11.81 4.58 1.58
CA TYR A 70 -11.53 5.96 1.95
C TYR A 70 -10.70 6.68 0.89
N CYS A 71 -9.60 6.08 0.45
CA CYS A 71 -8.66 6.72 -0.49
C CYS A 71 -8.70 6.13 -1.90
N GLY A 72 -9.57 5.15 -2.16
CA GLY A 72 -9.69 4.50 -3.47
C GLY A 72 -8.51 3.62 -3.90
N LEU A 73 -7.48 3.47 -3.06
CA LEU A 73 -6.31 2.64 -3.35
C LEU A 73 -6.73 1.20 -3.70
N LEU A 74 -6.30 0.72 -4.86
CA LEU A 74 -6.48 -0.65 -5.33
C LEU A 74 -5.20 -1.46 -5.12
N LEU A 75 -5.33 -2.61 -4.45
CA LEU A 75 -4.24 -3.56 -4.21
C LEU A 75 -4.67 -4.97 -4.59
N GLY A 76 -3.81 -5.70 -5.29
CA GLY A 76 -3.98 -7.11 -5.62
C GLY A 76 -2.63 -7.80 -5.74
N GLN A 77 -2.63 -9.04 -6.23
CA GLN A 77 -1.43 -9.88 -6.31
C GLN A 77 -0.75 -10.01 -4.93
N TRP A 78 -1.57 -10.32 -3.93
CA TRP A 78 -1.15 -10.45 -2.54
C TRP A 78 -0.28 -11.69 -2.35
N GLU A 79 0.77 -11.54 -1.57
CA GLU A 79 1.65 -12.63 -1.18
C GLU A 79 1.41 -13.04 0.28
N GLU A 80 1.79 -14.26 0.67
CA GLU A 80 1.54 -14.79 2.03
C GLU A 80 2.13 -13.93 3.13
N ASN A 81 3.29 -13.31 2.87
CA ASN A 81 4.00 -12.48 3.85
C ASN A 81 3.53 -11.02 3.87
N ASP A 82 2.58 -10.65 3.00
CA ASP A 82 2.06 -9.29 2.99
C ASP A 82 1.24 -8.99 4.23
N LYS A 83 1.51 -7.83 4.82
CA LYS A 83 0.71 -7.28 5.92
C LYS A 83 -0.16 -6.17 5.37
N VAL A 84 -1.47 -6.38 5.37
CA VAL A 84 -2.46 -5.48 4.75
C VAL A 84 -2.27 -4.01 5.15
N TRP A 85 -2.16 -3.71 6.44
CA TRP A 85 -1.92 -2.35 6.93
C TRP A 85 -0.59 -1.75 6.45
N GLN A 86 0.48 -2.55 6.37
CA GLN A 86 1.77 -2.08 5.90
C GLN A 86 1.70 -1.78 4.40
N GLN A 87 1.08 -2.65 3.60
CA GLN A 87 0.90 -2.42 2.17
C GLN A 87 0.06 -1.17 1.91
N HIS A 88 -1.02 -0.96 2.66
CA HIS A 88 -1.84 0.24 2.56
C HIS A 88 -1.03 1.51 2.88
N ALA A 89 -0.29 1.53 3.99
CA ALA A 89 0.55 2.67 4.37
C ALA A 89 1.70 2.93 3.39
N LEU A 90 2.28 1.87 2.83
CA LEU A 90 3.37 1.96 1.87
C LEU A 90 2.89 2.59 0.55
N HIS A 91 1.75 2.12 0.04
CA HIS A 91 1.24 2.53 -1.27
C HIS A 91 0.44 3.84 -1.23
N ASN A 92 -0.21 4.17 -0.11
CA ASN A 92 -0.82 5.48 0.09
C ASN A 92 -0.64 6.01 1.52
N PRO A 93 0.53 6.60 1.85
CA PRO A 93 0.83 7.10 3.20
C PRO A 93 0.02 8.35 3.60
N LYS A 94 -0.77 8.92 2.69
CA LYS A 94 -1.63 10.08 2.96
C LYS A 94 -3.09 9.66 3.21
N CYS A 95 -3.41 8.36 3.13
CA CYS A 95 -4.75 7.89 3.42
C CYS A 95 -5.14 8.27 4.85
N VAL A 96 -6.16 9.11 5.00
CA VAL A 96 -6.64 9.57 6.32
C VAL A 96 -7.14 8.40 7.17
N PHE A 97 -7.73 7.37 6.56
CA PHE A 97 -8.11 6.15 7.29
C PHE A 97 -6.89 5.48 7.95
N VAL A 98 -5.79 5.31 7.22
CA VAL A 98 -4.55 4.76 7.79
C VAL A 98 -3.97 5.67 8.87
N LEU A 99 -3.97 6.98 8.62
CA LEU A 99 -3.49 7.98 9.59
C LEU A 99 -4.27 7.90 10.91
N LEU A 100 -5.59 7.85 10.85
CA LEU A 100 -6.45 7.82 12.05
C LEU A 100 -6.35 6.48 12.80
N TYR A 101 -6.23 5.35 12.11
CA TYR A 101 -6.20 4.03 12.75
C TYR A 101 -4.81 3.60 13.22
N LYS A 102 -3.75 4.02 12.54
CA LYS A 102 -2.38 3.53 12.78
C LYS A 102 -1.41 4.62 13.22
N GLY A 103 -1.68 5.89 12.93
CA GLY A 103 -0.82 7.02 13.27
C GLY A 103 0.37 7.22 12.32
N MET A 104 1.00 8.39 12.42
CA MET A 104 2.14 8.77 11.57
C MET A 104 3.39 7.92 11.80
N GLU A 105 3.68 7.59 13.06
CA GLU A 105 4.85 6.77 13.42
C GLU A 105 4.83 5.41 12.70
N PHE A 106 3.66 4.77 12.63
CA PHE A 106 3.49 3.53 11.88
C PHE A 106 3.85 3.70 10.40
N ILE A 107 3.37 4.77 9.77
CA ILE A 107 3.60 5.05 8.35
C ILE A 107 5.08 5.33 8.08
N GLU A 108 5.74 6.08 8.97
CA GLU A 108 7.17 6.37 8.89
C GLU A 108 8.00 5.09 9.04
N ASN A 109 7.67 4.25 10.02
CA ASN A 109 8.34 2.96 10.23
C ASN A 109 8.20 2.04 9.01
N VAL A 110 7.01 1.92 8.42
CA VAL A 110 6.80 1.12 7.20
C VAL A 110 7.66 1.61 6.04
N LYS A 111 7.74 2.94 5.83
CA LYS A 111 8.61 3.52 4.78
C LYS A 111 10.08 3.23 5.03
N ASN A 112 10.53 3.36 6.28
CA ASN A 112 11.91 3.11 6.66
C ASN A 112 12.29 1.64 6.46
N GLU A 113 11.45 0.71 6.94
CA GLU A 113 11.62 -0.74 6.71
C GLU A 113 11.72 -1.07 5.21
N PHE A 114 10.87 -0.46 4.38
CA PHE A 114 10.90 -0.65 2.93
C PHE A 114 12.21 -0.13 2.30
N ASN A 115 12.66 1.06 2.71
CA ASN A 115 13.90 1.65 2.22
C ASN A 115 15.13 0.81 2.60
N LEU A 116 15.16 0.24 3.81
CA LEU A 116 16.23 -0.63 4.28
C LEU A 116 16.32 -1.93 3.46
N LYS A 117 15.18 -2.59 3.20
CA LYS A 117 15.15 -3.77 2.31
C LYS A 117 15.67 -3.46 0.90
N ARG A 118 15.44 -2.22 0.43
CA ARG A 118 15.93 -1.76 -0.89
C ARG A 118 17.42 -1.40 -0.88
N SER A 119 18.02 -1.03 0.25
CA SER A 119 19.48 -0.87 0.37
C SER A 119 20.19 -2.21 0.44
N ASP A 120 19.64 -3.18 1.19
CA ASP A 120 20.25 -4.51 1.31
C ASP A 120 20.30 -5.24 -0.03
N ASN A 121 19.24 -5.12 -0.85
CA ASN A 121 19.24 -5.64 -2.23
C ASN A 121 20.23 -4.92 -3.18
N ARG A 122 20.70 -3.71 -2.85
CA ARG A 122 21.72 -2.99 -3.62
C ARG A 122 23.15 -3.27 -3.13
N SER A 123 23.31 -3.63 -1.85
CA SER A 123 24.60 -3.99 -1.24
C SER A 123 25.08 -5.41 -1.62
N ILE A 124 24.23 -6.24 -2.25
CA ILE A 124 24.64 -7.50 -2.94
C ILE A 124 25.28 -7.18 -4.32
N ARG A 125 26.11 -6.13 -4.38
CA ARG A 125 27.00 -5.81 -5.51
C ARG A 125 28.42 -5.47 -5.06
N ASP A 126 28.78 -5.77 -3.82
CA ASP A 126 30.16 -5.63 -3.35
C ASP A 126 31.00 -6.87 -3.69
N CYS A 127 31.46 -6.84 -4.95
CA CYS A 127 32.84 -7.05 -5.36
C CYS A 127 33.73 -7.90 -4.43
N CYS A 128 33.75 -9.21 -4.66
CA CYS A 128 35.00 -9.97 -4.52
C CYS A 128 35.74 -9.94 -5.85
N ARG A 129 36.79 -9.13 -5.85
CA ARG A 129 37.91 -9.06 -6.79
C ARG A 129 38.32 -10.44 -7.35
N CYS A 130 37.84 -10.82 -8.53
CA CYS A 130 38.59 -11.68 -9.44
C CYS A 130 38.28 -11.33 -10.91
N LYS A 131 39.36 -11.23 -11.69
CA LYS A 131 39.36 -10.93 -13.13
C LYS A 131 38.97 -12.18 -13.92
N SER A 132 37.97 -12.11 -14.80
CA SER A 132 37.99 -12.68 -16.18
C SER A 132 36.60 -12.62 -16.86
N GLU A 133 36.49 -11.72 -17.84
CA GLU A 133 35.77 -11.74 -19.12
C GLU A 133 34.25 -12.05 -19.29
N PRO A 134 33.64 -11.51 -20.37
CA PRO A 134 32.22 -11.11 -20.40
C PRO A 134 31.36 -12.07 -21.20
N TYR A 135 30.28 -12.59 -20.61
CA TYR A 135 29.28 -13.35 -21.36
C TYR A 135 27.84 -13.01 -20.92
N ASP A 136 27.15 -12.46 -21.91
CA ASP A 136 25.72 -12.36 -22.19
C ASP A 136 24.72 -11.71 -21.22
N VAL A 137 24.18 -10.60 -21.73
CA VAL A 137 22.96 -9.91 -21.31
C VAL A 137 21.77 -10.85 -21.52
N GLY A 138 21.43 -11.61 -20.48
CA GLY A 138 20.12 -12.26 -20.34
C GLY A 138 19.17 -11.34 -19.59
N ASN A 139 18.31 -10.62 -20.32
CA ASN A 139 17.18 -9.87 -19.78
C ASN A 139 16.18 -10.84 -19.14
N ASN A 140 16.26 -11.06 -17.83
CA ASN A 140 15.19 -11.68 -17.06
C ASN A 140 14.69 -10.68 -16.02
N ARG A 141 13.51 -10.13 -16.32
CA ARG A 141 12.64 -9.43 -15.39
C ARG A 141 12.10 -10.48 -14.43
N ASP A 142 12.69 -10.61 -13.26
CA ASP A 142 12.06 -11.13 -12.05
C ASP A 142 13.07 -10.93 -10.93
N ASN A 143 12.87 -9.90 -10.09
CA ASN A 143 13.74 -9.70 -8.94
C ASN A 143 12.93 -9.23 -7.73
N GLY A 144 12.32 -10.20 -7.05
CA GLY A 144 12.49 -10.39 -5.61
C GLY A 144 11.98 -9.31 -4.65
N ASN A 145 10.97 -8.51 -5.00
CA ASN A 145 10.26 -7.70 -4.01
C ASN A 145 8.80 -8.12 -3.90
N SER A 146 8.61 -9.14 -3.07
CA SER A 146 7.37 -9.79 -2.67
C SER A 146 6.38 -8.86 -1.98
N GLN A 147 5.56 -8.13 -2.74
CA GLN A 147 4.58 -7.17 -2.22
C GLN A 147 3.35 -7.06 -3.10
N ALA A 148 2.19 -6.85 -2.46
CA ALA A 148 0.96 -6.43 -3.12
C ALA A 148 1.21 -5.29 -4.10
N ARG A 149 0.58 -5.35 -5.27
CA ARG A 149 0.82 -4.40 -6.36
C ARG A 149 -0.32 -3.42 -6.46
N ILE A 150 0.02 -2.15 -6.73
CA ILE A 150 -0.97 -1.13 -7.09
C ILE A 150 -1.53 -1.51 -8.46
N CYS A 151 -2.82 -1.78 -8.53
CA CYS A 151 -3.54 -1.83 -9.79
C CYS A 151 -4.02 -0.41 -10.08
N LYS A 152 -3.49 0.24 -11.13
CA LYS A 152 -4.11 1.49 -11.59
C LYS A 152 -5.50 1.14 -12.12
N SER A 153 -6.50 1.92 -11.76
CA SER A 153 -7.73 1.98 -12.53
C SER A 153 -7.36 2.51 -13.91
N GLU A 154 -7.06 1.61 -14.85
CA GLU A 154 -7.36 1.94 -16.24
C GLU A 154 -8.84 2.31 -16.26
N SER A 155 -9.11 3.48 -16.82
CA SER A 155 -10.41 4.09 -16.98
C SER A 155 -11.47 3.03 -17.26
N TYR A 156 -12.49 2.95 -16.40
CA TYR A 156 -13.79 2.48 -16.85
C TYR A 156 -14.23 3.48 -17.92
N ASP A 157 -13.85 3.22 -19.17
CA ASP A 157 -14.38 3.95 -20.31
C ASP A 157 -15.89 3.73 -20.30
N VAL A 158 -16.59 4.83 -20.05
CA VAL A 158 -18.02 4.95 -20.23
C VAL A 158 -18.28 4.66 -21.71
N VAL A 159 -18.66 3.42 -22.03
CA VAL A 159 -19.21 3.12 -23.35
C VAL A 159 -20.57 3.82 -23.37
N GLY A 160 -20.67 4.83 -24.23
CA GLY A 160 -21.86 5.64 -24.44
C GLY A 160 -23.03 4.89 -25.06
#